data_AF-A0A4Q3B3L6-F1
#
_entry.id   AF-A0A4Q3B3L6-F1
#
_cell.length_a   1.000
_cell.length_b   1.000
_cell.length_c   1.000
_cell.angle_alpha   90.00
_cell.angle_beta   90.00
_cell.angle_gamma   90.00
#
_symmetry.space_group_name_H-M   'P 1'
#
loop_
_entity.id
_entity.type
_entity.pdbx_description
1 polymer ?
#
loop_
_entity_poly.entity_id
_entity_poly.type
_entity_poly.pdbx_seq_one_letter_code
_entity_poly.pdbx_strand_id
1 'polypeptide(L)'
;MKFLLSILFLFLIINTSDAQDFIVKNNDDVIRGTIKGTDYFSVFINANDETEMILPAKDIKNFFWNGNSYLSKPFATGKNLEYRFVKVIETGKVNLYSFGGERLMPLQKQKKVRFSPSIGLGTGTGGYGGMGVGGGISIGGGRNNMPDTPAGAPIVRYFIEKPGAGPLQEIPIKAITEDARKAEVKTILLQKLGDDQGLKALIEENTALNSRDVTELVKAYNEAKK
;
A
#
# COMPACT_ATOMS: atom_id res chain seq x y z
N MET A 1 -51.87 4.59 -14.84
CA MET A 1 -50.49 4.42 -15.34
C MET A 1 -49.48 5.43 -14.77
N LYS A 2 -49.85 6.68 -14.47
CA LYS A 2 -48.92 7.70 -13.91
C LYS A 2 -48.33 7.33 -12.53
N PHE A 3 -49.11 6.65 -11.68
CA PHE A 3 -48.69 6.26 -10.33
C PHE A 3 -47.60 5.16 -10.31
N LEU A 4 -47.67 4.22 -11.27
CA LEU A 4 -46.67 3.16 -11.42
C LEU A 4 -45.31 3.71 -11.88
N LEU A 5 -45.33 4.76 -12.71
CA LEU A 5 -44.13 5.45 -13.17
C LEU A 5 -43.43 6.21 -12.02
N SER A 6 -44.20 6.84 -11.12
CA SER A 6 -43.64 7.50 -9.92
C SER A 6 -43.01 6.52 -8.93
N ILE A 7 -43.58 5.33 -8.76
CA ILE A 7 -42.99 4.29 -7.89
C ILE A 7 -41.68 3.77 -8.48
N LEU A 8 -41.62 3.57 -9.81
CA LEU A 8 -40.39 3.18 -10.49
C LEU A 8 -39.27 4.22 -10.34
N PHE A 9 -39.62 5.52 -10.40
CA PHE A 9 -38.65 6.60 -10.20
C PHE A 9 -38.16 6.70 -8.74
N LEU A 10 -39.01 6.36 -7.76
CA LEU A 10 -38.63 6.35 -6.35
C LEU A 10 -37.64 5.20 -6.03
N PHE A 11 -37.79 4.02 -6.66
CA PHE A 11 -36.84 2.90 -6.50
C PHE A 11 -35.45 3.16 -7.11
N LEU A 12 -35.36 4.05 -8.11
CA LEU A 12 -34.08 4.42 -8.74
C LEU A 12 -33.19 5.31 -7.87
N ILE A 13 -33.74 5.98 -6.86
CA ILE A 13 -33.00 6.94 -6.02
C ILE A 13 -32.34 6.27 -4.79
N ILE A 14 -32.75 5.04 -4.42
CA ILE A 14 -32.35 4.40 -3.15
C ILE A 14 -31.11 3.50 -3.28
N ASN A 15 -30.44 3.48 -4.43
CA ASN A 15 -29.28 2.60 -4.67
C ASN A 15 -27.95 3.36 -4.75
N THR A 16 -27.69 4.28 -3.82
CA THR A 16 -26.31 4.72 -3.53
C THR A 16 -25.75 3.80 -2.45
N SER A 17 -25.45 2.55 -2.82
CA SER A 17 -24.59 1.72 -1.98
C SER A 17 -23.17 2.26 -2.13
N ASP A 18 -22.73 3.10 -1.19
CA ASP A 18 -21.31 3.40 -1.08
C ASP A 18 -20.60 2.07 -0.81
N ALA A 19 -19.73 1.67 -1.73
CA ALA A 19 -18.95 0.46 -1.57
C ALA A 19 -18.04 0.66 -0.34
N GLN A 20 -18.31 -0.09 0.74
CA GLN A 20 -17.42 -0.10 1.88
C GLN A 20 -16.14 -0.84 1.48
N ASP A 21 -15.01 -0.16 1.64
CA ASP A 21 -13.70 -0.82 1.58
C ASP A 21 -13.55 -1.74 2.80
N PHE A 22 -12.67 -2.73 2.66
CA PHE A 22 -12.34 -3.60 3.77
C PHE A 22 -10.85 -3.93 3.81
N ILE A 23 -10.38 -4.17 5.04
CA ILE A 23 -9.03 -4.61 5.35
C ILE A 23 -9.14 -5.94 6.06
N VAL A 24 -8.41 -6.94 5.58
CA VAL A 24 -8.26 -8.23 6.24
C VAL A 24 -6.93 -8.22 7.00
N LYS A 25 -6.99 -8.38 8.32
CA LYS A 25 -5.81 -8.49 9.18
C LYS A 25 -5.16 -9.87 9.07
N ASN A 26 -3.95 -9.99 9.61
CA ASN A 26 -3.23 -11.26 9.63
C ASN A 26 -3.88 -12.34 10.52
N ASN A 27 -4.73 -11.94 11.47
CA ASN A 27 -5.57 -12.83 12.28
C ASN A 27 -6.95 -13.10 11.66
N ASP A 28 -7.12 -12.79 10.37
CA ASP A 28 -8.37 -12.91 9.60
C ASP A 28 -9.54 -12.03 10.09
N ASP A 29 -9.30 -11.11 11.03
CA ASP A 29 -10.28 -10.07 11.37
C ASP A 29 -10.48 -9.12 10.18
N VAL A 30 -11.74 -8.75 9.93
CA VAL A 30 -12.10 -7.82 8.85
C VAL A 30 -12.53 -6.48 9.44
N ILE A 31 -11.85 -5.42 9.02
CA ILE A 31 -12.27 -4.04 9.30
C ILE A 31 -12.97 -3.50 8.06
N ARG A 32 -14.19 -3.01 8.22
CA ARG A 32 -14.97 -2.32 7.19
C ARG A 32 -14.89 -0.81 7.39
N GLY A 33 -14.93 -0.07 6.31
CA GLY A 33 -14.94 1.39 6.36
C GLY A 33 -14.55 2.02 5.04
N THR A 34 -14.06 3.26 5.10
CA THR A 34 -13.58 3.98 3.93
C THR A 34 -12.07 4.13 4.02
N ILE A 35 -11.31 3.52 3.09
CA ILE A 35 -9.86 3.72 3.04
C ILE A 35 -9.59 5.11 2.47
N LYS A 36 -8.89 5.91 3.25
CA LYS A 36 -8.55 7.29 2.91
C LYS A 36 -7.22 7.36 2.15
N GLY A 37 -6.28 6.46 2.45
CA GLY A 37 -4.99 6.41 1.77
C GLY A 37 -4.07 5.29 2.25
N THR A 38 -2.97 5.09 1.54
CA THR A 38 -1.86 4.24 1.97
C THR A 38 -0.53 4.88 1.57
N ASP A 39 0.51 4.63 2.36
CA ASP A 39 1.89 5.00 2.05
C ASP A 39 2.78 3.80 1.69
N TYR A 40 2.15 2.67 1.37
CA TYR A 40 2.74 1.33 1.23
C TYR A 40 3.28 0.69 2.51
N PHE A 41 3.42 1.42 3.62
CA PHE A 41 3.83 0.86 4.91
C PHE A 41 2.67 0.75 5.89
N SER A 42 1.66 1.59 5.70
CA SER A 42 0.44 1.67 6.48
C SER A 42 -0.75 2.01 5.59
N VAL A 43 -1.95 1.66 6.04
CA VAL A 43 -3.21 2.06 5.43
C VAL A 43 -3.99 2.89 6.44
N PHE A 44 -4.57 3.98 5.96
CA PHE A 44 -5.40 4.88 6.73
C PHE A 44 -6.87 4.61 6.38
N ILE A 45 -7.66 4.25 7.38
CA ILE A 45 -9.07 3.89 7.21
C ILE A 45 -9.92 4.67 8.20
N ASN A 46 -11.07 5.16 7.74
CA ASN A 46 -12.16 5.54 8.62
C ASN A 46 -13.04 4.29 8.83
N ALA A 47 -12.84 3.59 9.95
CA ALA A 47 -13.53 2.34 10.25
C ALA A 47 -14.94 2.62 10.78
N ASN A 48 -15.91 1.87 10.23
CA ASN A 48 -17.33 2.03 10.49
C ASN A 48 -17.80 3.50 10.39
N ASP A 49 -17.12 4.29 9.56
CA ASP A 49 -17.36 5.72 9.32
C ASP A 49 -17.27 6.65 10.54
N GLU A 50 -16.75 6.16 11.66
CA GLU A 50 -16.69 6.91 12.94
C GLU A 50 -15.26 7.03 13.50
N THR A 51 -14.37 6.06 13.25
CA THR A 51 -13.05 6.01 13.88
C THR A 51 -11.93 5.96 12.85
N GLU A 52 -11.09 7.00 12.83
CA GLU A 52 -9.86 7.02 12.03
C GLU A 52 -8.77 6.13 12.64
N MET A 53 -8.24 5.20 11.86
CA MET A 53 -7.17 4.30 12.27
C MET A 53 -6.06 4.24 11.22
N ILE A 54 -4.82 4.14 11.70
CA ILE A 54 -3.64 3.84 10.88
C ILE A 54 -3.20 2.41 11.23
N LEU A 55 -3.17 1.54 10.23
CA LEU A 55 -2.81 0.14 10.39
C LEU A 55 -1.53 -0.17 9.60
N PRO A 56 -0.48 -0.70 10.22
CA PRO A 56 0.77 -1.01 9.53
C PRO A 56 0.66 -2.29 8.71
N ALA A 57 1.46 -2.40 7.65
CA ALA A 57 1.47 -3.53 6.72
C ALA A 57 1.76 -4.86 7.42
N LYS A 58 2.58 -4.87 8.47
CA LYS A 58 2.87 -6.09 9.25
C LYS A 58 1.65 -6.72 9.95
N ASP A 59 0.56 -5.96 10.13
CA ASP A 59 -0.64 -6.41 10.83
C ASP A 59 -1.79 -6.74 9.85
N ILE A 60 -1.58 -6.47 8.57
CA ILE A 60 -2.56 -6.61 7.51
C ILE A 60 -2.14 -7.72 6.54
N LYS A 61 -3.10 -8.52 6.12
CA LYS A 61 -2.94 -9.55 5.11
C LYS A 61 -3.17 -8.97 3.72
N ASN A 62 -4.33 -8.35 3.53
CA ASN A 62 -4.75 -7.74 2.28
C ASN A 62 -5.80 -6.65 2.49
N PHE A 63 -5.97 -5.79 1.50
CA PHE A 63 -7.09 -4.85 1.43
C PHE A 63 -7.43 -4.53 -0.03
N PHE A 64 -8.64 -4.03 -0.24
CA PHE A 64 -9.10 -3.55 -1.53
C PHE A 64 -9.32 -2.04 -1.48
N TRP A 65 -8.78 -1.32 -2.45
CA TRP A 65 -8.90 0.14 -2.51
C TRP A 65 -8.84 0.63 -3.95
N ASN A 66 -9.75 1.53 -4.32
CA ASN A 66 -9.81 2.16 -5.66
C ASN A 66 -9.75 1.16 -6.83
N GLY A 67 -10.45 0.03 -6.72
CA GLY A 67 -10.47 -0.99 -7.77
C GLY A 67 -9.26 -1.93 -7.77
N ASN A 68 -8.29 -1.73 -6.87
CA ASN A 68 -7.05 -2.50 -6.81
C ASN A 68 -7.00 -3.34 -5.53
N SER A 69 -6.41 -4.54 -5.65
CA SER A 69 -6.10 -5.37 -4.49
C SER A 69 -4.65 -5.14 -4.06
N TYR A 70 -4.42 -5.03 -2.75
CA TYR A 70 -3.09 -4.87 -2.17
C TYR A 70 -2.82 -6.01 -1.18
N LEU A 71 -1.60 -6.54 -1.20
CA LEU A 71 -1.13 -7.57 -0.28
C LEU A 71 0.04 -7.07 0.54
N SER A 72 0.11 -7.47 1.80
CA SER A 72 1.32 -7.27 2.59
C SER A 72 2.36 -8.34 2.27
N LYS A 73 3.57 -7.91 1.93
CA LYS A 73 4.69 -8.79 1.61
C LYS A 73 5.94 -8.37 2.40
N PRO A 74 6.70 -9.34 2.96
CA PRO A 74 7.98 -9.04 3.61
C PRO A 74 9.07 -8.81 2.56
N PHE A 75 9.83 -7.72 2.72
CA PHE A 75 11.03 -7.40 1.96
C PHE A 75 12.24 -7.51 2.87
N ALA A 76 13.23 -8.31 2.46
CA ALA A 76 14.47 -8.44 3.21
C ALA A 76 15.37 -7.22 2.97
N THR A 77 15.58 -6.41 4.02
CA THR A 77 16.49 -5.26 4.01
C THR A 77 17.63 -5.53 4.98
N GLY A 78 18.70 -6.14 4.48
CA GLY A 78 19.81 -6.61 5.31
C GLY A 78 19.36 -7.71 6.27
N LYS A 79 19.41 -7.45 7.58
CA LYS A 79 18.96 -8.39 8.63
C LYS A 79 17.50 -8.23 9.03
N ASN A 80 16.83 -7.16 8.57
CA ASN A 80 15.46 -6.84 8.97
C ASN A 80 14.47 -7.22 7.87
N LEU A 81 13.29 -7.68 8.30
CA LEU A 81 12.14 -7.87 7.41
C LEU A 81 11.23 -6.65 7.52
N GLU A 82 11.03 -5.97 6.39
CA GLU A 82 10.15 -4.82 6.30
C GLU A 82 8.90 -5.21 5.51
N TYR A 83 7.73 -5.08 6.13
CA TYR A 83 6.47 -5.38 5.47
C TYR A 83 6.01 -4.17 4.67
N ARG A 84 5.67 -4.41 3.41
CA ARG A 84 5.16 -3.38 2.51
C ARG A 84 3.96 -3.90 1.74
N PHE A 85 3.04 -2.99 1.41
CA PHE A 85 1.93 -3.29 0.52
C PHE A 85 2.39 -3.27 -0.93
N VAL A 86 2.05 -4.34 -1.64
CA VAL A 86 2.22 -4.43 -3.09
C VAL A 86 0.84 -4.52 -3.74
N LYS A 87 0.66 -3.77 -4.83
CA LYS A 87 -0.51 -3.86 -5.68
C LYS A 87 -0.45 -5.16 -6.48
N VAL A 88 -1.55 -5.88 -6.50
CA VAL A 88 -1.70 -7.11 -7.27
C VAL A 88 -2.00 -6.77 -8.72
N ILE A 89 -1.17 -7.26 -9.65
CA ILE A 89 -1.42 -7.18 -11.09
C ILE A 89 -2.04 -8.48 -11.58
N GLU A 90 -1.42 -9.61 -11.24
CA GLU A 90 -1.85 -10.94 -11.68
C GLU A 90 -1.54 -11.97 -10.59
N THR A 91 -2.42 -12.96 -10.41
CA THR A 91 -2.26 -14.02 -9.39
C THR A 91 -2.58 -15.38 -9.96
N GLY A 92 -1.77 -16.38 -9.62
CA GLY A 92 -1.97 -17.76 -10.08
C GLY A 92 -0.80 -18.66 -9.67
N LYS A 93 -0.30 -19.46 -10.63
CA LYS A 93 0.94 -20.21 -10.44
C LYS A 93 2.16 -19.30 -10.35
N VAL A 94 2.07 -18.13 -10.99
CA VAL A 94 3.03 -17.03 -10.87
C VAL A 94 2.25 -15.75 -10.57
N ASN A 95 2.70 -15.01 -9.58
CA ASN A 95 2.12 -13.76 -9.17
C ASN A 95 2.98 -12.60 -9.67
N LEU A 96 2.32 -11.56 -10.18
CA LEU A 96 2.94 -10.30 -10.58
C LEU A 96 2.36 -9.18 -9.72
N TYR A 97 3.26 -8.36 -9.19
CA TYR A 97 2.94 -7.26 -8.31
C TYR A 97 3.58 -5.97 -8.80
N SER A 98 3.03 -4.84 -8.40
CA SER A 98 3.67 -3.53 -8.50
C SER A 98 3.75 -2.82 -7.15
N PHE A 99 4.74 -1.96 -7.03
CA PHE A 99 4.98 -1.10 -5.89
C PHE A 99 5.28 0.31 -6.41
N GLY A 100 4.63 1.33 -5.88
CA GLY A 100 4.82 2.71 -6.32
C GLY A 100 3.83 3.20 -7.38
N GLY A 101 4.01 4.45 -7.82
CA GLY A 101 3.22 5.13 -8.85
C GLY A 101 1.90 5.76 -8.41
N GLU A 102 1.32 5.35 -7.29
CA GLU A 102 0.08 5.94 -6.78
C GLU A 102 0.41 7.06 -5.79
N ARG A 103 -0.43 8.11 -5.80
CA ARG A 103 -0.21 9.31 -5.00
C ARG A 103 -0.27 8.94 -3.52
N LEU A 104 0.92 8.84 -2.91
CA LEU A 104 1.08 8.87 -1.46
C LEU A 104 0.31 10.09 -0.94
N MET A 105 -0.64 9.86 -0.02
CA MET A 105 -1.22 10.99 0.70
C MET A 105 -0.09 11.76 1.38
N PRO A 106 -0.20 13.10 1.52
CA PRO A 106 0.71 13.83 2.38
C PRO A 106 0.64 13.21 3.77
N LEU A 107 1.81 12.87 4.34
CA LEU A 107 1.96 12.36 5.69
C LEU A 107 1.13 13.25 6.62
N GLN A 108 -0.06 12.82 7.03
CA GLN A 108 -0.81 13.56 8.04
C GLN A 108 0.09 13.52 9.27
N LYS A 109 0.75 14.64 9.57
CA LYS A 109 1.52 14.81 10.79
C LYS A 109 0.60 14.31 11.89
N GLN A 110 0.96 13.17 12.51
CA GLN A 110 0.29 12.69 13.70
C GLN A 110 0.06 13.92 14.57
N LYS A 111 -1.20 14.26 14.81
CA LYS A 111 -1.55 15.41 15.63
C LYS A 111 -1.00 15.08 17.01
N LYS A 112 0.27 15.44 17.27
CA LYS A 112 0.90 15.32 18.58
C LYS A 112 -0.08 15.97 19.51
N VAL A 113 -0.73 15.18 20.34
CA VAL A 113 -1.65 15.66 21.37
C VAL A 113 -0.78 16.55 22.24
N ARG A 114 -0.81 17.86 21.99
CA ARG A 114 -0.19 18.85 22.86
C ARG A 114 -1.07 18.87 24.09
N PHE A 115 -0.68 18.06 25.07
CA PHE A 115 -0.86 18.29 26.48
C PHE A 115 -2.26 18.82 26.85
N SER A 116 -3.19 17.94 27.21
CA SER A 116 -4.36 18.34 28.01
C SER A 116 -3.89 18.53 29.46
N PRO A 117 -3.82 19.75 30.00
CA PRO A 117 -3.51 19.90 31.41
C PRO A 117 -4.68 19.32 32.20
N SER A 118 -4.44 18.21 32.90
CA SER A 118 -5.34 17.73 33.93
C SER A 118 -5.38 18.79 35.05
N ILE A 119 -6.50 19.50 35.18
CA ILE A 119 -6.78 20.31 36.36
C ILE A 119 -6.96 19.33 37.52
N GLY A 120 -5.88 19.08 38.24
CA GLY A 120 -5.93 18.43 39.54
C GLY A 120 -6.51 19.41 40.54
N LEU A 121 -7.70 19.12 41.08
CA LEU A 121 -8.20 19.73 42.31
C LEU A 121 -7.28 19.26 43.46
N GLY A 122 -6.20 20.01 43.68
CA GLY A 122 -5.39 19.90 44.89
C GLY A 122 -6.01 20.77 45.98
N THR A 123 -6.74 20.16 46.90
CA THR A 123 -7.07 20.77 48.19
C THR A 123 -5.79 20.87 49.02
N GLY A 124 -5.01 21.92 48.79
CA GLY A 124 -3.76 22.18 49.48
C GLY A 124 -3.81 23.55 50.15
N THR A 125 -4.03 23.54 51.46
CA THR A 125 -3.90 24.70 52.33
C THR A 125 -2.44 25.11 52.48
N GLY A 126 -2.08 26.36 52.20
CA GLY A 126 -0.92 27.02 52.78
C GLY A 126 0.08 27.65 51.80
N GLY A 127 0.50 28.87 52.13
CA GLY A 127 1.83 29.37 51.77
C GLY A 127 1.85 30.60 50.86
N TYR A 128 1.89 31.77 51.48
CA TYR A 128 2.29 33.04 50.88
C TYR A 128 3.70 32.98 50.26
N GLY A 129 3.86 33.68 49.13
CA GLY A 129 5.11 34.38 48.80
C GLY A 129 5.94 33.76 47.68
N GLY A 130 6.39 34.59 46.76
CA GLY A 130 7.53 34.27 45.90
C GLY A 130 7.30 34.55 44.42
N MET A 131 7.51 35.80 44.07
CA MET A 131 7.80 36.31 42.74
C MET A 131 8.81 35.43 41.99
N GLY A 132 8.65 35.34 40.67
CA GLY A 132 9.37 34.40 39.82
C GLY A 132 10.88 34.62 39.72
N VAL A 133 11.54 33.64 39.11
CA VAL A 133 12.61 33.75 38.10
C VAL A 133 13.19 32.33 37.92
N GLY A 134 13.17 31.84 36.69
CA GLY A 134 13.85 30.64 36.22
C GLY A 134 13.49 30.49 34.74
N GLY A 135 14.27 31.00 33.79
CA GLY A 135 15.70 30.78 33.64
C GLY A 135 15.88 29.53 32.78
N GLY A 136 15.70 29.67 31.46
CA GLY A 136 15.75 28.53 30.55
C GLY A 136 15.64 28.91 29.07
N ILE A 137 16.58 29.72 28.58
CA ILE A 137 16.88 29.73 27.14
C ILE A 137 17.63 28.43 26.84
N SER A 138 16.92 27.45 26.29
CA SER A 138 17.57 26.30 25.65
C SER A 138 17.98 26.71 24.24
N ILE A 139 19.17 27.31 24.14
CA ILE A 139 19.97 27.30 22.92
C ILE A 139 20.49 25.88 22.79
N GLY A 140 19.70 25.02 22.15
CA GLY A 140 20.06 23.64 21.83
C GLY A 140 20.16 23.50 20.33
N GLY A 141 21.38 23.60 19.80
CA GLY A 141 21.69 23.27 18.41
C GLY A 141 21.30 21.82 18.13
N GLY A 142 20.33 21.65 17.23
CA GLY A 142 19.88 20.36 16.74
C GLY A 142 19.78 20.46 15.22
N ARG A 143 20.72 19.79 14.55
CA ARG A 143 20.80 19.63 13.10
C ARG A 143 19.45 19.19 12.52
N ASN A 144 19.07 19.81 11.40
CA ASN A 144 18.13 19.34 10.39
C ASN A 144 16.75 18.84 10.89
N ASN A 145 15.88 19.78 11.26
CA ASN A 145 14.46 19.63 10.92
C ASN A 145 14.26 20.14 9.48
N MET A 146 14.86 19.45 8.50
CA MET A 146 14.21 19.40 7.20
C MET A 146 12.93 18.58 7.44
N PRO A 147 11.75 19.06 7.03
CA PRO A 147 10.72 18.11 6.65
C PRO A 147 11.39 17.25 5.57
N ASP A 148 11.60 15.96 5.84
CA ASP A 148 11.90 15.03 4.77
C ASP A 148 10.79 15.24 3.74
N THR A 149 11.19 15.80 2.60
CA THR A 149 10.39 16.02 1.42
C THR A 149 9.47 14.82 1.24
N PRO A 150 8.15 14.98 0.98
CA PRO A 150 7.37 13.84 0.54
C PRO A 150 8.06 13.32 -0.72
N ALA A 151 8.70 12.15 -0.58
CA ALA A 151 9.36 11.49 -1.69
C ALA A 151 8.35 11.45 -2.82
N GLY A 152 8.71 12.04 -3.96
CA GLY A 152 7.88 12.00 -5.17
C GLY A 152 7.42 10.57 -5.40
N ALA A 153 6.19 10.42 -5.92
CA ALA A 153 5.53 9.13 -6.09
C ALA A 153 6.55 8.03 -6.44
N PRO A 154 6.71 7.00 -5.58
CA PRO A 154 7.84 6.10 -5.71
C PRO A 154 7.84 5.50 -7.11
N ILE A 155 9.02 5.47 -7.74
CA ILE A 155 9.22 4.86 -9.06
C ILE A 155 8.50 3.50 -9.05
N VAL A 156 7.61 3.27 -10.02
CA VAL A 156 6.89 2.00 -10.12
C VAL A 156 7.91 0.88 -10.32
N ARG A 157 7.95 -0.04 -9.37
CA ARG A 157 8.75 -1.26 -9.40
C ARG A 157 7.82 -2.44 -9.54
N TYR A 158 8.25 -3.46 -10.27
CA TYR A 158 7.48 -4.66 -10.49
C TYR A 158 8.17 -5.84 -9.82
N PHE A 159 7.38 -6.75 -9.27
CA PHE A 159 7.90 -7.92 -8.58
C PHE A 159 7.18 -9.17 -9.05
N ILE A 160 7.93 -10.24 -9.24
CA ILE A 160 7.42 -11.55 -9.62
C ILE A 160 7.67 -12.57 -8.51
N GLU A 161 6.69 -13.43 -8.27
CA GLU A 161 6.79 -14.50 -7.30
C GLU A 161 6.19 -15.78 -7.89
N LYS A 162 6.91 -16.88 -7.83
CA LYS A 162 6.36 -18.22 -8.10
C LYS A 162 6.28 -18.94 -6.76
N PRO A 163 5.08 -19.13 -6.18
CA PRO A 163 4.93 -19.77 -4.88
C PRO A 163 5.65 -21.12 -4.84
N GLY A 164 6.50 -21.31 -3.82
CA GLY A 164 7.30 -22.52 -3.66
C GLY A 164 8.59 -22.59 -4.48
N ALA A 165 8.88 -21.63 -5.35
CA ALA A 165 10.06 -21.61 -6.24
C ALA A 165 10.99 -20.40 -6.02
N GLY A 166 11.15 -20.00 -4.75
CA GLY A 166 12.09 -18.97 -4.32
C GLY A 166 11.46 -17.63 -3.93
N PRO A 167 12.28 -16.63 -3.58
CA PRO A 167 11.81 -15.35 -3.04
C PRO A 167 11.11 -14.49 -4.10
N LEU A 168 10.38 -13.49 -3.60
CA LEU A 168 9.90 -12.36 -4.38
C LEU A 168 11.10 -11.66 -5.05
N GLN A 169 11.07 -11.55 -6.37
CA GLN A 169 12.16 -10.98 -7.15
C GLN A 169 11.70 -9.73 -7.89
N GLU A 170 12.50 -8.66 -7.84
CA GLU A 170 12.24 -7.46 -8.62
C GLU A 170 12.51 -7.71 -10.11
N ILE A 171 11.60 -7.26 -10.98
CA ILE A 171 11.80 -7.24 -12.42
C ILE A 171 11.98 -5.77 -12.85
N PRO A 172 13.10 -5.41 -13.50
CA PRO A 172 13.36 -4.06 -13.97
C PRO A 172 12.61 -3.73 -15.27
N ILE A 173 11.28 -3.81 -15.25
CA ILE A 173 10.39 -3.42 -16.35
C ILE A 173 9.82 -2.02 -16.14
N LYS A 174 9.62 -1.31 -17.25
CA LYS A 174 8.93 -0.02 -17.32
C LYS A 174 7.94 -0.05 -18.48
N ALA A 175 7.18 1.02 -18.66
CA ALA A 175 6.36 1.21 -19.86
C ALA A 175 7.22 1.14 -21.13
N ILE A 176 8.45 1.66 -21.06
CA ILE A 176 9.50 1.47 -22.05
C ILE A 176 10.73 0.94 -21.30
N THR A 177 10.98 -0.36 -21.41
CA THR A 177 12.13 -1.00 -20.77
C THR A 177 13.41 -0.63 -21.50
N GLU A 178 14.42 -0.17 -20.76
CA GLU A 178 15.75 0.14 -21.29
C GLU A 178 16.42 -1.12 -21.85
N ASP A 179 17.07 -1.02 -23.02
CA ASP A 179 17.68 -2.18 -23.69
C ASP A 179 18.67 -2.94 -22.80
N ALA A 180 19.42 -2.21 -21.97
CA ALA A 180 20.38 -2.79 -21.02
C ALA A 180 19.71 -3.70 -19.97
N ARG A 181 18.43 -3.48 -19.64
CA ARG A 181 17.67 -4.27 -18.66
C ARG A 181 16.91 -5.43 -19.29
N LYS A 182 16.69 -5.43 -20.61
CA LYS A 182 15.93 -6.48 -21.30
C LYS A 182 16.52 -7.87 -21.11
N ALA A 183 17.85 -8.00 -21.13
CA ALA A 183 18.53 -9.28 -20.88
C ALA A 183 18.27 -9.82 -19.45
N GLU A 184 18.26 -8.92 -18.47
CA GLU A 184 17.94 -9.24 -17.08
C GLU A 184 16.47 -9.67 -16.94
N VAL A 185 15.54 -8.89 -17.52
CA VAL A 185 14.11 -9.23 -17.54
C VAL A 185 13.88 -10.60 -18.17
N LYS A 186 14.48 -10.86 -19.34
CA LYS A 186 14.38 -12.15 -20.04
C LYS A 186 14.86 -13.31 -19.19
N THR A 187 16.00 -13.15 -18.51
CA THR A 187 16.56 -14.19 -17.62
C THR A 187 15.60 -14.51 -16.48
N ILE A 188 15.02 -13.49 -15.84
CA ILE A 188 14.06 -13.67 -14.75
C ILE A 188 12.79 -14.38 -15.24
N LEU A 189 12.26 -13.98 -16.40
CA LEU A 189 11.08 -14.61 -16.98
C LEU A 189 11.34 -16.07 -17.35
N LEU A 190 12.49 -16.38 -17.96
CA LEU A 190 12.87 -17.77 -18.27
C LEU A 190 13.03 -18.61 -17.00
N GLN A 191 13.57 -18.05 -15.92
CA GLN A 191 13.69 -18.76 -14.65
C GLN A 191 12.31 -19.10 -14.03
N LYS A 192 11.33 -18.21 -14.17
CA LYS A 192 10.01 -18.37 -13.52
C LYS A 192 8.96 -19.06 -14.41
N LEU A 193 9.01 -18.85 -15.72
CA LEU A 193 8.01 -19.29 -16.71
C LEU A 193 8.57 -20.32 -17.71
N GLY A 194 9.88 -20.56 -17.74
CA GLY A 194 10.53 -21.40 -18.76
C GLY A 194 10.27 -22.90 -18.66
N ASP A 195 9.50 -23.35 -17.66
CA ASP A 195 8.97 -24.71 -17.61
C ASP A 195 7.89 -24.97 -18.67
N ASP A 196 7.31 -23.90 -19.25
CA ASP A 196 6.45 -23.99 -20.41
C ASP A 196 7.24 -23.73 -21.71
N GLN A 197 7.32 -24.75 -22.58
CA GLN A 197 8.09 -24.69 -23.82
C GLN A 197 7.54 -23.65 -24.81
N GLY A 198 6.22 -23.43 -24.84
CA GLY A 198 5.58 -22.46 -25.73
C GLY A 198 5.88 -21.03 -25.30
N LEU A 199 5.78 -20.76 -24.00
CA LEU A 199 6.12 -19.44 -23.47
C LEU A 199 7.63 -19.16 -23.48
N LYS A 200 8.46 -20.21 -23.33
CA LYS A 200 9.90 -20.07 -23.46
C LYS A 200 10.30 -19.49 -24.83
N ALA A 201 9.76 -20.03 -25.92
CA ALA A 201 10.02 -19.53 -27.26
C ALA A 201 9.56 -18.06 -27.43
N LEU A 202 8.37 -17.74 -26.92
CA LEU A 202 7.84 -16.37 -26.96
C LEU A 202 8.69 -15.38 -26.16
N ILE A 203 9.19 -15.77 -24.98
CA ILE A 203 10.13 -14.94 -24.19
C ILE A 203 11.46 -14.79 -24.93
N GLU A 204 11.88 -15.81 -25.68
CA GLU A 204 13.11 -15.77 -26.46
C GLU A 204 13.04 -14.82 -27.66
N GLU A 205 11.91 -14.79 -28.34
CA GLU A 205 11.65 -13.96 -29.52
C GLU A 205 11.25 -12.50 -29.17
N ASN A 206 10.73 -12.26 -27.97
CA ASN A 206 10.25 -10.92 -27.59
C ASN A 206 11.40 -9.92 -27.38
N THR A 207 11.38 -8.84 -28.14
CA THR A 207 12.39 -7.76 -28.15
C THR A 207 11.97 -6.51 -27.36
N ALA A 208 10.69 -6.39 -27.00
CA ALA A 208 10.15 -5.22 -26.29
C ALA A 208 10.25 -5.41 -24.77
N LEU A 209 9.73 -6.53 -24.25
CA LEU A 209 9.74 -6.88 -22.81
C LEU A 209 9.33 -5.69 -21.93
N ASN A 210 8.26 -5.00 -22.32
CA ASN A 210 7.69 -3.90 -21.55
C ASN A 210 6.74 -4.43 -20.45
N SER A 211 6.24 -3.55 -19.58
CA SER A 211 5.34 -3.95 -18.49
C SER A 211 4.04 -4.61 -18.95
N ARG A 212 3.51 -4.24 -20.13
CA ARG A 212 2.31 -4.85 -20.70
C ARG A 212 2.61 -6.27 -21.19
N ASP A 213 3.65 -6.45 -21.98
CA ASP A 213 4.04 -7.75 -22.53
C ASP A 213 4.31 -8.77 -21.41
N VAL A 214 5.02 -8.34 -20.36
CA VAL A 214 5.28 -9.20 -19.20
C VAL A 214 4.00 -9.58 -18.47
N THR A 215 3.05 -8.65 -18.34
CA THR A 215 1.74 -8.94 -17.74
C THR A 215 0.98 -9.98 -18.58
N GLU A 216 0.97 -9.82 -19.90
CA GLU A 216 0.32 -10.75 -20.83
C GLU A 216 0.98 -12.15 -20.79
N LEU A 217 2.31 -12.24 -20.71
CA LEU A 217 3.04 -13.50 -20.57
C LEU A 217 2.73 -14.22 -19.25
N VAL A 218 2.71 -13.50 -18.12
CA VAL A 218 2.37 -14.09 -16.82
C VAL A 218 0.92 -14.57 -16.80
N LYS A 219 0.01 -13.79 -17.38
CA LYS A 219 -1.39 -14.18 -17.51
C LYS A 219 -1.55 -15.44 -18.35
N ALA A 220 -0.91 -15.50 -19.52
CA ALA A 220 -0.93 -16.68 -20.38
C ALA A 220 -0.38 -17.93 -19.66
N TYR A 221 0.71 -17.78 -18.90
CA TYR A 221 1.24 -18.86 -18.08
C TYR A 221 0.25 -19.35 -17.03
N ASN A 222 -0.40 -18.42 -16.32
CA ASN A 222 -1.40 -18.77 -15.31
C ASN A 222 -2.62 -19.46 -15.92
N GLU A 223 -3.09 -19.01 -17.08
CA GLU A 223 -4.22 -19.61 -17.79
C GLU A 223 -3.89 -21.02 -18.29
N ALA A 224 -2.69 -21.25 -18.81
CA ALA A 224 -2.25 -22.58 -19.27
C ALA A 224 -2.08 -23.62 -18.14
N LYS A 225 -2.02 -23.17 -16.88
CA LYS A 225 -1.79 -24.01 -15.69
C LYS A 225 -2.96 -24.00 -14.69
N LYS A 226 -4.09 -23.41 -15.06
CA LYS A 226 -5.38 -23.56 -14.36
C LYS A 226 -5.90 -24.97 -14.57
#